data_AF-A0AAU5LQ02-F1
#
_entry.id   AF-A0AAU5LQ02-F1
#
_cell.length_a   1.000
_cell.length_b   1.000
_cell.length_c   1.000
_cell.angle_alpha   90.00
_cell.angle_beta   90.00
_cell.angle_gamma   90.00
#
_symmetry.space_group_name_H-M   'P 1'
#
loop_
_entity.id
_entity.type
_entity.pdbx_description
1 polymer ?
#
loop_
_entity_poly.entity_id
_entity_poly.type
_entity_poly.pdbx_seq_one_letter_code
_entity_poly.pdbx_strand_id
1 'polypeptide(L)'
;MSVAGDIPTFGVAPRGQGFAIFGAPYDDAACLAGDGTQQAPIALGATGDTLSFSSYFDGWGYVHLFRNQNGKMTELDTYAIPQAHDPAFASGFGDLSVHEVATSHEVANRLYFSYYSGGFRVAEIENDKIVEKGHYIDPDGNNFWGVQVFRSNGQEYVAASDRDSGLWIFKFNG
;
A
#
# COMPACT_ATOMS: atom_id res chain seq x y z
N MET A 1 -13.75 2.83 9.14
CA MET A 1 -13.43 2.17 10.42
C MET A 1 -11.93 2.11 10.51
N SER A 2 -11.29 2.86 11.40
CA SER A 2 -9.88 2.68 11.72
C SER A 2 -9.79 1.76 12.93
N VAL A 3 -8.97 0.72 12.83
CA VAL A 3 -8.54 -0.09 13.98
C VAL A 3 -7.14 0.40 14.33
N ALA A 4 -6.92 0.74 15.59
CA ALA A 4 -5.61 1.12 16.12
C ALA A 4 -5.19 0.13 17.21
N GLY A 5 -3.93 -0.35 17.15
CA GLY A 5 -3.31 -1.28 18.11
C GLY A 5 -2.59 -2.45 17.43
N ASP A 6 -1.78 -3.19 18.19
CA ASP A 6 -1.03 -4.41 17.80
C ASP A 6 -1.94 -5.62 17.51
N ILE A 7 -3.16 -5.38 17.04
CA ILE A 7 -4.18 -6.39 16.84
C ILE A 7 -4.11 -6.82 15.38
N PRO A 8 -3.76 -8.09 15.08
CA PRO A 8 -3.96 -8.65 13.75
C PRO A 8 -5.44 -8.53 13.40
N THR A 9 -5.76 -7.69 12.43
CA THR A 9 -7.12 -7.55 11.93
C THR A 9 -7.43 -8.71 11.00
N PHE A 10 -8.40 -9.55 11.36
CA PHE A 10 -8.94 -10.56 10.46
C PHE A 10 -10.41 -10.27 10.19
N GLY A 11 -10.82 -10.44 8.94
CA GLY A 11 -12.21 -10.47 8.51
C GLY A 11 -12.55 -11.87 8.03
N VAL A 12 -13.69 -12.41 8.46
CA VAL A 12 -14.25 -13.63 7.86
C VAL A 12 -14.84 -13.24 6.51
N ALA A 13 -14.06 -13.35 5.44
CA ALA A 13 -14.39 -12.73 4.15
C ALA A 13 -15.44 -13.51 3.31
N PRO A 14 -15.61 -14.84 3.45
CA PRO A 14 -16.77 -15.55 2.89
C PRO A 14 -17.78 -15.96 3.98
N ARG A 15 -19.07 -15.72 3.74
CA ARG A 15 -20.18 -16.21 4.60
C ARG A 15 -20.07 -17.71 4.91
N GLY A 16 -19.63 -18.52 3.94
CA GLY A 16 -19.42 -19.96 4.12
C GLY A 16 -18.39 -20.30 5.20
N GLN A 17 -17.32 -19.51 5.35
CA GLN A 17 -16.37 -19.70 6.45
C GLN A 17 -17.01 -19.38 7.81
N GLY A 18 -17.90 -18.38 7.86
CA GLY A 18 -18.68 -18.07 9.06
C GLY A 18 -19.56 -19.23 9.51
N PHE A 19 -20.24 -19.91 8.59
CA PHE A 19 -21.05 -21.10 8.88
C PHE A 19 -20.19 -22.31 9.28
N ALA A 20 -19.03 -22.50 8.62
CA ALA A 20 -18.12 -23.59 8.90
C ALA A 20 -17.59 -23.56 10.34
N ILE A 21 -17.36 -22.38 10.92
CA ILE A 21 -16.96 -22.22 12.34
C ILE A 21 -17.99 -22.84 13.30
N PHE A 22 -19.26 -22.96 12.90
CA PHE A 22 -20.30 -23.59 13.71
C PHE A 22 -20.66 -25.01 13.23
N GLY A 23 -19.86 -25.59 12.33
CA GLY A 23 -20.16 -26.87 11.68
C GLY A 23 -21.44 -26.85 10.83
N ALA A 24 -21.90 -25.67 10.42
CA ALA A 24 -23.13 -25.51 9.65
C ALA A 24 -22.85 -25.49 8.14
N PRO A 25 -23.72 -26.10 7.30
CA PRO A 25 -23.60 -26.03 5.86
C PRO A 25 -24.00 -24.64 5.34
N TYR A 26 -23.33 -24.16 4.29
CA TYR A 26 -23.67 -22.92 3.58
C TYR A 26 -23.92 -23.20 2.10
N ASP A 27 -24.99 -22.61 1.56
CA ASP A 27 -25.35 -22.64 0.15
C ASP A 27 -25.48 -21.20 -0.36
N ASP A 28 -24.54 -20.80 -1.22
CA ASP A 28 -24.47 -19.44 -1.76
C ASP A 28 -25.61 -19.16 -2.76
N ALA A 29 -26.01 -20.15 -3.55
CA ALA A 29 -27.09 -19.99 -4.52
C ALA A 29 -28.44 -19.80 -3.81
N ALA A 30 -28.69 -20.59 -2.77
CA ALA A 30 -29.88 -20.42 -1.93
C ALA A 30 -29.86 -19.06 -1.19
N CYS A 31 -28.70 -18.64 -0.69
CA CYS A 31 -28.55 -17.33 -0.04
C CYS A 31 -28.88 -16.17 -1.00
N LEU A 32 -28.41 -16.23 -2.25
CA LEU A 32 -28.65 -15.20 -3.26
C LEU A 32 -30.09 -15.19 -3.80
N ALA A 33 -30.77 -16.34 -3.79
CA ALA A 33 -32.17 -16.47 -4.19
C ALA A 33 -33.16 -15.98 -3.11
N GLY A 34 -32.71 -15.82 -1.87
CA GLY A 34 -33.54 -15.36 -0.75
C GLY A 34 -33.83 -13.86 -0.75
N ASP A 35 -34.75 -13.44 0.11
CA ASP A 35 -35.15 -12.04 0.30
C ASP A 35 -34.37 -11.32 1.43
N GLY A 36 -33.37 -11.99 2.00
CA GLY A 36 -32.54 -11.48 3.09
C GLY A 36 -33.19 -11.51 4.48
N THR A 37 -34.37 -12.10 4.64
CA THR A 37 -35.06 -12.19 5.94
C THR A 37 -34.70 -13.44 6.74
N GLN A 38 -34.15 -14.47 6.09
CA GLN A 38 -33.77 -15.71 6.76
C GLN A 38 -32.59 -15.51 7.68
N GLN A 39 -32.75 -15.96 8.92
CA GLN A 39 -31.67 -16.06 9.88
C GLN A 39 -30.81 -17.28 9.59
N ALA A 40 -29.52 -17.21 9.92
CA ALA A 40 -28.65 -18.37 9.87
C ALA A 40 -29.22 -19.49 10.79
N PRO A 41 -29.14 -20.77 10.40
CA PRO A 41 -29.60 -21.92 11.19
C PRO A 41 -28.63 -22.23 12.34
N ILE A 42 -28.11 -21.20 13.00
CA ILE A 42 -27.18 -21.28 14.11
C ILE A 42 -27.93 -20.75 15.33
N ALA A 43 -28.07 -21.58 16.36
CA ALA A 43 -28.79 -21.20 17.57
C ALA A 43 -28.08 -20.00 18.25
N LEU A 44 -28.88 -19.07 18.79
CA LEU A 44 -28.34 -18.00 19.61
C LEU A 44 -27.61 -18.59 20.83
N GLY A 45 -26.36 -18.17 21.03
CA GLY A 45 -25.49 -18.72 22.08
C GLY A 45 -24.75 -20.01 21.69
N ALA A 46 -24.88 -20.50 20.46
CA ALA A 46 -24.04 -21.58 19.97
C ALA A 46 -22.56 -21.22 20.09
N THR A 47 -21.76 -22.13 20.64
CA THR A 47 -20.31 -21.99 20.69
C THR A 47 -19.74 -22.53 19.38
N GLY A 48 -18.95 -21.71 18.68
CA GLY A 48 -18.24 -22.13 17.47
C GLY A 48 -16.90 -22.79 17.79
N ASP A 49 -16.15 -23.07 16.74
CA ASP A 49 -14.82 -23.66 16.81
C ASP A 49 -13.81 -22.75 17.51
N THR A 50 -12.78 -23.39 18.10
CA THR A 50 -11.58 -22.68 18.56
C THR A 50 -10.70 -22.39 17.35
N LEU A 51 -10.42 -21.10 17.12
CA LEU A 51 -9.63 -20.64 15.98
C LEU A 51 -8.21 -20.28 16.42
N SER A 52 -7.23 -20.61 15.59
CA SER A 52 -5.84 -20.16 15.72
C SER A 52 -5.52 -19.19 14.59
N PHE A 53 -4.98 -18.03 14.94
CA PHE A 53 -4.61 -16.99 13.99
C PHE A 53 -3.10 -16.76 14.06
N SER A 54 -2.49 -16.56 12.90
CA SER A 54 -1.11 -16.09 12.79
C SER A 54 -1.05 -14.96 11.76
N SER A 55 -0.15 -14.02 12.01
CA SER A 55 0.25 -13.02 11.03
C SER A 55 1.65 -13.36 10.53
N TYR A 56 1.88 -13.13 9.26
CA TYR A 56 3.21 -13.15 8.67
C TYR A 56 3.42 -11.83 7.94
N PHE A 57 4.68 -11.44 7.80
CA PHE A 57 5.03 -10.27 7.01
C PHE A 57 4.81 -10.59 5.53
N ASP A 58 4.00 -9.78 4.86
CA ASP A 58 3.67 -9.92 3.43
C ASP A 58 4.14 -8.70 2.61
N GLY A 59 5.08 -7.95 3.16
CA GLY A 59 5.63 -6.75 2.55
C GLY A 59 5.07 -5.44 3.10
N TRP A 60 5.77 -4.37 2.77
CA TRP A 60 5.37 -2.98 3.02
C TRP A 60 4.58 -2.41 1.83
N GLY A 61 3.98 -1.23 2.02
CA GLY A 61 3.13 -0.58 1.02
C GLY A 61 3.89 -0.20 -0.26
N TYR A 62 3.24 -0.41 -1.40
CA TYR A 62 3.79 -0.23 -2.75
C TYR A 62 2.85 0.64 -3.60
N VAL A 63 3.34 1.13 -4.75
CA VAL A 63 2.55 1.91 -5.71
C VAL A 63 2.07 1.01 -6.84
N HIS A 64 0.88 1.29 -7.35
CA HIS A 64 0.35 0.70 -8.56
C HIS A 64 0.43 1.68 -9.74
N LEU A 65 0.87 1.21 -10.89
CA LEU A 65 0.76 1.92 -12.16
C LEU A 65 -0.49 1.44 -12.90
N PHE A 66 -1.40 2.37 -13.18
CA PHE A 66 -2.58 2.08 -13.99
C PHE A 66 -2.54 2.83 -15.32
N ARG A 67 -2.89 2.13 -16.39
CA ARG A 67 -3.31 2.76 -17.64
C ARG A 67 -4.78 3.14 -17.52
N ASN A 68 -5.07 4.44 -17.63
CA ASN A 68 -6.43 4.91 -17.80
C ASN A 68 -6.74 5.10 -19.29
N GLN A 69 -7.54 4.21 -19.86
CA GLN A 69 -7.94 4.27 -21.27
C GLN A 69 -9.42 3.89 -21.43
N ASN A 70 -10.17 4.66 -22.23
CA ASN A 70 -11.58 4.42 -22.51
C ASN A 70 -12.45 4.30 -21.24
N GLY A 71 -12.14 5.09 -20.20
CA GLY A 71 -12.85 5.06 -18.93
C GLY A 71 -12.59 3.81 -18.08
N LYS A 72 -11.57 3.02 -18.42
CA LYS A 72 -11.14 1.84 -17.65
C LYS A 72 -9.72 2.02 -17.15
N MET A 73 -9.47 1.51 -15.94
CA MET A 73 -8.14 1.37 -15.37
C MET A 73 -7.66 -0.07 -15.56
N THR A 74 -6.53 -0.23 -16.22
CA THR A 74 -5.82 -1.51 -16.34
C THR A 74 -4.52 -1.39 -15.58
N GLU A 75 -4.28 -2.29 -14.62
CA GLU A 75 -3.00 -2.36 -13.91
C GLU A 75 -1.90 -2.76 -14.89
N LEU A 76 -0.78 -2.04 -14.84
CA LEU A 76 0.40 -2.28 -15.67
C LEU A 76 1.56 -2.84 -14.86
N ASP A 77 1.79 -2.26 -13.68
CA ASP A 77 2.96 -2.57 -12.86
C ASP A 77 2.73 -2.18 -11.40
N THR A 78 3.62 -2.67 -10.54
CA THR A 78 3.72 -2.27 -9.14
C THR A 78 5.16 -1.90 -8.82
N TYR A 79 5.35 -0.89 -7.97
CA TYR A 79 6.67 -0.46 -7.54
C TYR A 79 6.80 -0.45 -6.01
N ALA A 80 7.81 -1.17 -5.55
CA ALA A 80 8.33 -1.09 -4.20
C ALA A 80 9.86 -1.20 -4.25
N ILE A 81 10.55 -0.67 -3.24
CA ILE A 81 11.98 -0.93 -3.07
C ILE A 81 12.22 -2.40 -2.67
N PRO A 82 13.37 -3.01 -3.01
CA PRO A 82 13.62 -4.43 -2.70
C PRO A 82 13.44 -4.79 -1.20
N GLN A 83 13.84 -3.87 -0.32
CA GLN A 83 13.72 -4.02 1.14
C GLN A 83 12.26 -4.10 1.60
N ALA A 84 11.32 -3.54 0.83
CA ALA A 84 9.89 -3.56 1.17
C ALA A 84 9.30 -4.98 1.19
N HIS A 85 9.94 -5.93 0.51
CA HIS A 85 9.48 -7.32 0.41
C HIS A 85 10.37 -8.32 1.15
N ASP A 86 11.41 -7.86 1.83
CA ASP A 86 12.35 -8.72 2.54
C ASP A 86 11.91 -8.89 4.01
N PRO A 87 11.58 -10.12 4.46
CA PRO A 87 11.22 -10.39 5.85
C PRO A 87 12.28 -9.97 6.87
N ALA A 88 13.56 -9.84 6.47
CA ALA A 88 14.60 -9.30 7.34
C ALA A 88 14.34 -7.84 7.73
N PHE A 89 13.56 -7.11 6.94
CA PHE A 89 13.17 -5.72 7.17
C PHE A 89 11.76 -5.57 7.76
N ALA A 90 11.16 -6.67 8.24
CA ALA A 90 9.83 -6.66 8.82
C ALA A 90 9.76 -5.95 10.19
N SER A 91 10.88 -5.74 10.87
CA SER A 91 10.92 -5.15 12.21
C SER A 91 12.23 -4.41 12.45
N GLY A 92 12.16 -3.22 13.06
CA GLY A 92 13.33 -2.44 13.46
C GLY A 92 13.96 -1.57 12.36
N PHE A 93 13.38 -1.55 11.15
CA PHE A 93 13.87 -0.75 10.01
C PHE A 93 12.93 0.41 9.63
N GLY A 94 11.90 0.65 10.44
CA GLY A 94 10.82 1.58 10.13
C GLY A 94 9.83 1.01 9.10
N ASP A 95 8.91 1.85 8.65
CA ASP A 95 7.87 1.46 7.71
C ASP A 95 8.40 1.67 6.29
N LEU A 96 8.76 0.64 5.52
CA LEU A 96 9.31 0.82 4.17
C LEU A 96 8.22 1.04 3.10
N SER A 97 7.27 1.90 3.41
CA SER A 97 6.09 2.18 2.58
C SER A 97 6.19 3.54 1.92
N VAL A 98 5.57 3.64 0.74
CA VAL A 98 5.39 4.91 0.03
C VAL A 98 4.30 5.72 0.73
N HIS A 99 4.56 6.99 1.01
CA HIS A 99 3.52 7.92 1.45
C HIS A 99 2.84 8.61 0.26
N GLU A 100 3.62 9.20 -0.63
CA GLU A 100 3.12 9.99 -1.74
C GLU A 100 4.00 9.82 -2.98
N VAL A 101 3.38 10.01 -4.14
CA VAL A 101 4.04 10.13 -5.44
C VAL A 101 3.67 11.46 -6.07
N ALA A 102 4.66 12.19 -6.55
CA ALA A 102 4.47 13.38 -7.38
C ALA A 102 5.04 13.15 -8.78
N THR A 103 4.38 13.70 -9.79
CA THR A 103 4.81 13.61 -11.19
C THR A 103 5.57 14.86 -11.58
N SER A 104 6.63 14.70 -12.38
CA SER A 104 7.35 15.84 -12.96
C SER A 104 6.42 16.72 -13.81
N HIS A 105 6.65 18.03 -13.75
CA HIS A 105 6.01 19.03 -14.61
C HIS A 105 6.73 19.16 -15.96
N GLU A 106 8.00 18.75 -16.06
CA GLU A 106 8.80 18.84 -17.31
C GLU A 106 8.93 17.51 -18.07
N VAL A 107 8.92 16.37 -17.36
CA VAL A 107 9.19 15.04 -17.94
C VAL A 107 7.98 14.13 -17.71
N ALA A 108 7.19 13.91 -18.75
CA ALA A 108 5.86 13.28 -18.67
C ALA A 108 5.83 11.89 -18.03
N ASN A 109 6.93 11.14 -18.07
CA ASN A 109 7.03 9.79 -17.51
C ASN A 109 7.78 9.74 -16.17
N ARG A 110 8.18 10.87 -15.57
CA ARG A 110 8.99 10.90 -14.35
C ARG A 110 8.16 11.04 -13.09
N LEU A 111 8.53 10.24 -12.08
CA LEU A 111 7.88 10.10 -10.79
C LEU A 111 8.89 10.38 -9.67
N TYR A 112 8.42 11.01 -8.60
CA TYR A 112 9.16 11.27 -7.38
C TYR A 112 8.37 10.70 -6.20
N PHE A 113 9.02 9.92 -5.32
CA PHE A 113 8.34 9.28 -4.19
C PHE A 113 8.91 9.76 -2.86
N SER A 114 8.01 10.01 -1.91
CA SER A 114 8.35 10.06 -0.48
C SER A 114 8.15 8.67 0.11
N TYR A 115 9.24 8.02 0.50
CA TYR A 115 9.17 6.82 1.34
C TYR A 115 9.37 7.19 2.81
N TYR A 116 8.56 6.55 3.64
CA TYR A 116 8.95 6.31 5.03
C TYR A 116 10.14 5.35 5.05
N SER A 117 11.21 5.71 5.78
CA SER A 117 12.44 4.92 5.99
C SER A 117 13.22 4.48 4.74
N GLY A 118 12.65 4.61 3.54
CA GLY A 118 13.25 4.31 2.25
C GLY A 118 13.78 5.54 1.51
N GLY A 119 13.67 6.74 2.08
CA GLY A 119 14.22 7.97 1.51
C GLY A 119 13.47 8.53 0.29
N PHE A 120 14.10 9.49 -0.37
CA PHE A 120 13.57 10.11 -1.58
C PHE A 120 13.90 9.22 -2.79
N ARG A 121 12.92 8.91 -3.63
CA ARG A 121 13.12 8.09 -4.85
C ARG A 121 12.72 8.84 -6.11
N VAL A 122 13.42 8.56 -7.19
CA VAL A 122 13.08 9.00 -8.54
C VAL A 122 12.92 7.78 -9.42
N ALA A 123 11.83 7.71 -10.17
CA ALA A 123 11.64 6.68 -11.19
C ALA A 123 11.11 7.28 -12.49
N GLU A 124 11.17 6.48 -13.54
CA GLU A 124 10.54 6.79 -14.81
C GLU A 124 9.69 5.63 -15.29
N ILE A 125 8.60 5.94 -15.99
CA ILE A 125 7.78 4.95 -16.66
C ILE A 125 8.44 4.60 -18.00
N GLU A 126 8.87 3.35 -18.13
CA GLU A 126 9.51 2.78 -19.31
C GLU A 126 8.85 1.47 -19.68
N ASN A 127 8.32 1.36 -20.91
CA ASN A 127 7.67 0.13 -21.40
C ASN A 127 6.60 -0.40 -20.42
N ASP A 128 5.69 0.49 -20.00
CA ASP A 128 4.62 0.20 -19.03
C ASP A 128 5.10 -0.23 -17.63
N LYS A 129 6.36 0.05 -17.27
CA LYS A 129 6.93 -0.28 -15.95
C LYS A 129 7.50 0.93 -15.24
N ILE A 130 7.46 0.92 -13.90
CA ILE A 130 8.14 1.92 -13.07
C ILE A 130 9.60 1.47 -12.86
N VAL A 131 10.55 2.26 -13.35
CA VAL A 131 11.99 1.97 -13.27
C VAL A 131 12.69 3.03 -12.43
N GLU A 132 13.19 2.65 -11.25
CA GLU A 132 13.96 3.55 -10.38
C GLU A 132 15.21 4.06 -11.11
N LYS A 133 15.40 5.39 -11.07
CA LYS A 133 16.52 6.11 -11.68
C LYS A 133 17.49 6.67 -10.66
N GLY A 134 17.06 6.86 -9.43
CA GLY A 134 17.92 7.32 -8.35
C GLY A 134 17.20 7.43 -7.02
N HIS A 135 18.00 7.59 -5.97
CA HIS A 135 17.49 7.80 -4.64
C HIS A 135 18.45 8.64 -3.79
N TYR A 136 17.92 9.15 -2.68
CA TYR A 136 18.70 9.74 -1.62
C TYR A 136 18.16 9.27 -0.27
N ILE A 137 19.07 8.83 0.60
CA ILE A 137 18.81 8.53 2.01
C ILE A 137 19.92 9.23 2.80
N ASP A 138 19.54 10.06 3.75
CA ASP A 138 20.47 10.69 4.69
C ASP A 138 21.13 9.62 5.58
N PRO A 139 22.42 9.76 5.96
CA PRO A 139 23.09 8.81 6.84
C PRO A 139 22.38 8.57 8.19
N ASP A 140 21.68 9.58 8.71
CA ASP A 140 20.90 9.46 9.95
C ASP A 140 19.48 8.90 9.71
N GLY A 141 19.13 8.64 8.45
CA GLY A 141 17.83 8.14 8.00
C GLY A 141 16.87 9.23 7.57
N ASN A 142 15.79 8.83 6.91
CA ASN A 142 14.71 9.72 6.52
C ASN A 142 13.35 9.09 6.78
N ASN A 143 12.35 9.95 6.97
CA ASN A 143 10.96 9.61 7.15
C ASN A 143 10.11 10.61 6.37
N PHE A 144 10.28 10.60 5.04
CA PHE A 144 9.60 11.53 4.15
C PHE A 144 8.10 11.25 4.12
N TRP A 145 7.32 12.25 4.49
CA TRP A 145 5.87 12.25 4.41
C TRP A 145 5.43 12.88 3.09
N GLY A 146 5.85 14.11 2.77
CA GLY A 146 5.39 14.79 1.56
C GLY A 146 6.38 14.76 0.42
N VAL A 147 5.89 14.79 -0.82
CA VAL A 147 6.69 15.09 -2.01
C VAL A 147 5.89 15.99 -2.95
N GLN A 148 6.43 17.16 -3.31
CA GLN A 148 5.78 18.12 -4.19
C GLN A 148 6.76 18.72 -5.19
N VAL A 149 6.36 18.72 -6.46
CA VAL A 149 7.12 19.36 -7.53
C VAL A 149 6.78 20.84 -7.60
N PHE A 150 7.80 21.68 -7.75
CA PHE A 150 7.63 23.12 -7.95
C PHE A 150 8.69 23.67 -8.92
N ARG A 151 8.45 24.89 -9.41
CA ARG A 151 9.40 25.58 -10.29
C ARG A 151 9.95 26.81 -9.60
N SER A 152 11.24 27.06 -9.80
CA SER A 152 11.91 28.30 -9.40
C SER A 152 12.96 28.66 -10.44
N ASN A 153 12.96 29.90 -10.91
CA ASN A 153 13.90 30.41 -11.93
C ASN A 153 14.00 29.52 -13.19
N GLY A 154 12.86 29.02 -13.68
CA GLY A 154 12.80 28.15 -14.85
C GLY A 154 13.21 26.69 -14.61
N GLN A 155 13.72 26.35 -13.43
CA GLN A 155 14.17 25.02 -13.05
C GLN A 155 13.09 24.29 -12.23
N GLU A 156 12.88 23.00 -12.52
CA GLU A 156 12.09 22.10 -11.69
C GLU A 156 12.90 21.66 -10.47
N TYR A 157 12.25 21.69 -9.31
CA TYR A 157 12.73 21.17 -8.04
C TYR A 157 11.66 20.31 -7.39
N VAL A 158 12.08 19.51 -6.43
CA VAL A 158 11.18 18.68 -5.63
C VAL A 158 11.38 19.01 -4.16
N ALA A 159 10.30 19.44 -3.52
CA ALA A 159 10.22 19.61 -2.08
C ALA A 159 9.80 18.29 -1.45
N ALA A 160 10.62 17.72 -0.56
CA ALA A 160 10.24 16.56 0.24
C ALA A 160 10.21 16.95 1.72
N SER A 161 9.08 16.74 2.39
CA SER A 161 8.96 17.01 3.82
C SER A 161 9.27 15.76 4.61
N ASP A 162 10.32 15.85 5.42
CA ASP A 162 10.79 14.82 6.31
C ASP A 162 10.28 15.07 7.73
N ARG A 163 9.76 14.04 8.38
CA ARG A 163 9.20 14.16 9.73
C ARG A 163 10.26 14.42 10.81
N ASP A 164 11.50 14.03 10.53
CA ASP A 164 12.59 14.06 11.49
C ASP A 164 13.45 15.33 11.32
N SER A 165 13.55 15.85 10.09
CA SER A 165 14.48 16.92 9.72
C SER A 165 13.85 18.10 8.97
N GLY A 166 12.56 18.04 8.63
CA GLY A 166 11.86 19.15 7.98
C GLY A 166 11.97 19.14 6.45
N LEU A 167 12.13 20.30 5.82
CA LEU A 167 12.02 20.44 4.36
C LEU A 167 13.35 20.22 3.64
N TRP A 168 13.35 19.31 2.67
CA TRP A 168 14.45 19.05 1.75
C TRP A 168 14.10 19.52 0.34
N ILE A 169 15.07 20.09 -0.36
CA ILE A 169 14.90 20.53 -1.75
C ILE A 169 15.86 19.74 -2.65
N PHE A 170 15.28 18.94 -3.53
CA PHE A 170 16.01 18.12 -4.49
C PHE A 170 15.98 18.75 -5.89
N LYS A 171 17.08 18.54 -6.61
CA LYS A 171 17.17 18.70 -8.06
C LYS A 171 17.66 17.38 -8.64
N PHE A 172 16.87 16.78 -9.53
CA PHE A 172 17.28 15.60 -10.26
C PHE A 172 17.98 15.99 -11.57
N ASN A 173 19.16 15.43 -11.81
CA ASN A 173 20.03 15.84 -12.93
C ASN A 173 20.07 14.85 -14.11
N GLY A 174 19.38 13.70 -14.00
CA GLY A 174 19.52 12.59 -14.97
C GLY A 174 20.62 11.64 -14.56
#